data_AF-A0A353PXE0-F1
#
_entry.id   AF-A0A353PXE0-F1
#
_cell.length_a   1.000
_cell.length_b   1.000
_cell.length_c   1.000
_cell.angle_alpha   90.00
_cell.angle_beta   90.00
_cell.angle_gamma   90.00
#
_symmetry.space_group_name_H-M   'P 1'
#
loop_
_entity.id
_entity.type
_entity.pdbx_description
1 polymer ?
#
loop_
_entity_poly.entity_id
_entity_poly.type
_entity_poly.pdbx_seq_one_letter_code
_entity_poly.pdbx_strand_id
1 'polypeptide(L)' 'PGLIKANIPSRIAFMVASKTDSRIIIDQVGAEKLLGKGDMLYASTTDPFPVRIQGTFVSDSEVETVVEYVKKIAPPD' A
#
# COMPACT_ATOMS: atom_id res chain seq x y z
N PRO A 1 11.72 -15.71 -4.35
CA PRO A 1 11.32 -14.72 -3.30
C PRO A 1 12.31 -13.55 -3.11
N GLY A 2 13.63 -13.79 -3.23
CA GLY A 2 14.65 -12.79 -2.89
C GLY A 2 14.86 -11.65 -3.90
N LEU A 3 14.79 -11.92 -5.21
CA LEU A 3 15.10 -10.92 -6.25
C LEU A 3 14.18 -9.70 -6.25
N ILE A 4 12.86 -9.91 -6.11
CA ILE A 4 11.89 -8.81 -6.06
C ILE A 4 12.09 -8.01 -4.78
N LYS A 5 12.20 -8.68 -3.62
CA LYS A 5 12.41 -8.03 -2.32
C LYS A 5 13.72 -7.27 -2.23
N ALA A 6 14.77 -7.73 -2.91
CA ALA A 6 16.07 -7.08 -2.93
C ALA A 6 16.07 -5.74 -3.66
N ASN A 7 15.17 -5.56 -4.63
CA ASN A 7 15.11 -4.36 -5.47
C ASN A 7 13.94 -3.42 -5.13
N ILE A 8 13.00 -3.87 -4.28
CA ILE A 8 11.85 -3.07 -3.83
C ILE A 8 11.87 -3.03 -2.29
N PRO A 9 12.59 -2.06 -1.69
CA PRO A 9 12.77 -1.97 -0.24
C PRO A 9 11.56 -1.38 0.51
N SER A 10 10.83 -0.44 -0.09
CA SER A 10 9.60 0.12 0.49
C SER A 10 8.46 -0.88 0.40
N ARG A 11 7.72 -1.05 1.50
CA ARG A 11 6.65 -2.04 1.60
C ARG A 11 5.43 -1.46 2.29
N ILE A 12 4.26 -1.74 1.75
CA ILE A 12 2.96 -1.46 2.35
C ILE A 12 2.21 -2.79 2.45
N ALA A 13 1.63 -3.07 3.62
CA ALA A 13 0.74 -4.21 3.81
C ALA A 13 -0.59 -3.72 4.41
N PHE A 14 -1.69 -3.97 3.71
CA PHE A 14 -3.04 -3.92 4.26
C PHE A 14 -3.34 -5.22 5.04
N MET A 15 -4.54 -5.34 5.59
CA MET A 15 -4.97 -6.56 6.29
C MET A 15 -4.77 -7.81 5.42
N VAL A 16 -4.06 -8.79 5.97
CA VAL A 16 -3.78 -10.09 5.33
C VAL A 16 -4.36 -11.25 6.14
N ALA A 17 -4.47 -12.42 5.51
CA ALA A 17 -5.08 -13.59 6.14
C ALA A 17 -4.19 -14.28 7.19
N SER A 18 -2.85 -14.18 7.06
CA SER A 18 -1.95 -14.93 7.94
C SER A 18 -0.63 -14.21 8.25
N LYS A 19 0.03 -14.67 9.33
CA LYS A 19 1.40 -14.26 9.69
C LYS A 19 2.41 -14.56 8.58
N THR A 20 2.19 -15.62 7.81
CA THR A 20 3.05 -16.00 6.69
C THR A 20 2.94 -14.95 5.58
N ASP A 21 1.72 -14.53 5.24
CA ASP A 21 1.48 -13.48 4.24
C ASP A 21 2.07 -12.14 4.67
N SER A 22 1.94 -11.81 5.96
CA SER A 22 2.57 -10.60 6.53
C SER A 22 4.09 -10.62 6.30
N ARG A 23 4.78 -11.73 6.61
CA ARG A 23 6.24 -11.84 6.35
C ARG A 23 6.58 -11.87 4.87
N ILE A 24 5.69 -12.38 4.01
CA ILE A 24 5.92 -12.35 2.56
C ILE A 24 5.94 -10.90 2.06
N ILE A 25 5.04 -10.05 2.55
CA ILE A 25 4.86 -8.68 2.04
C ILE A 25 5.76 -7.66 2.73
N ILE A 26 5.81 -7.64 4.09
CA ILE A 26 6.50 -6.59 4.87
C ILE A 26 7.68 -7.13 5.70
N ASP A 27 8.07 -8.39 5.49
CA ASP A 27 9.15 -9.09 6.22
C ASP A 27 8.96 -9.20 7.74
N GLN A 28 7.82 -8.75 8.26
CA GLN A 28 7.44 -8.80 9.67
C GLN A 28 6.02 -9.35 9.83
N VAL A 29 5.67 -9.72 11.07
CA VAL A 29 4.29 -10.08 11.45
C VAL A 29 3.56 -8.83 11.94
N GLY A 30 2.25 -8.80 11.82
CA GLY A 30 1.41 -7.70 12.31
C GLY A 30 0.32 -7.28 11.33
N ALA A 31 0.53 -7.48 10.02
CA ALA A 31 -0.47 -7.14 9.02
C ALA A 31 -1.74 -8.00 9.13
N GLU A 32 -1.62 -9.22 9.69
CA GLU A 32 -2.77 -10.10 9.96
C GLU A 32 -3.68 -9.59 11.08
N LYS A 33 -3.25 -8.55 11.82
CA LYS A 33 -3.99 -7.95 12.93
C LYS A 33 -4.60 -6.59 12.59
N LEU A 34 -4.47 -6.16 11.34
CA LEU A 34 -5.05 -4.90 10.87
C LEU A 34 -6.58 -5.02 10.79
N LEU A 35 -7.26 -3.88 10.81
CA LEU A 35 -8.72 -3.79 10.90
C LEU A 35 -9.41 -3.75 9.53
N GLY A 36 -8.64 -3.74 8.44
CA GLY A 36 -9.14 -3.49 7.08
C GLY A 36 -9.53 -2.04 6.86
N LYS A 37 -10.32 -1.76 5.81
CA LYS A 37 -10.86 -0.42 5.50
C LYS A 37 -9.81 0.70 5.51
N GLY A 38 -8.65 0.44 4.91
CA GLY A 38 -7.54 1.40 4.81
C GLY A 38 -6.47 1.30 5.90
N ASP A 39 -6.67 0.51 6.96
CA ASP A 39 -5.64 0.27 7.97
C ASP A 39 -4.47 -0.52 7.38
N MET A 40 -3.25 0.00 7.53
CA MET A 40 -2.05 -0.52 6.89
C MET A 40 -0.79 -0.37 7.74
N LEU A 41 0.22 -1.19 7.42
CA LEU A 41 1.60 -1.03 7.89
C LEU A 41 2.47 -0.54 6.72
N TYR A 42 3.32 0.44 6.97
CA TYR A 42 4.27 0.99 6.02
C TYR A 42 5.69 0.88 6.56
N ALA A 43 6.58 0.21 5.81
CA ALA A 43 8.02 0.21 6.05
C ALA A 43 8.70 0.99 4.92
N SER A 44 9.50 1.99 5.29
CA SER A 44 10.21 2.82 4.33
C SER A 44 11.55 2.20 3.94
N THR A 45 12.23 2.80 2.97
CA THR A 45 13.59 2.40 2.60
C THR A 45 14.62 2.71 3.70
N THR A 46 14.34 3.71 4.54
CA THR A 46 15.26 4.23 5.55
C THR A 46 15.00 3.65 6.94
N ASP A 47 13.76 3.25 7.22
CA ASP A 47 13.36 2.64 8.49
C ASP A 47 12.61 1.32 8.21
N PRO A 48 13.25 0.18 8.53
CA PRO A 48 12.64 -1.12 8.30
C PRO A 48 11.54 -1.45 9.32
N PHE A 49 11.35 -0.66 10.38
CA PHE A 49 10.26 -0.85 11.34
C PHE A 49 8.95 -0.26 10.80
N PRO A 50 7.90 -1.08 10.58
CA PRO A 50 6.67 -0.61 10.00
C PRO A 50 5.92 0.32 10.94
N VAL A 51 5.49 1.46 10.41
CA VAL A 51 4.57 2.37 11.08
C VAL A 51 3.14 2.02 10.67
N ARG A 52 2.22 2.02 11.63
CA ARG A 52 0.80 1.83 11.36
C ARG A 52 0.17 3.13 10.89
N ILE A 53 -0.54 3.08 9.76
CA ILE A 53 -1.14 4.23 9.09
C ILE A 53 -2.59 3.89 8.73
N GLN A 54 -3.47 4.89 8.81
CA GLN A 54 -4.82 4.81 8.26
C GLN A 54 -4.83 5.45 6.87
N GLY A 55 -5.07 4.65 5.84
CA GLY A 55 -5.21 5.11 4.47
C GLY A 55 -6.45 5.99 4.27
N THR A 56 -6.31 6.99 3.40
CA THR A 56 -7.41 7.87 3.00
C THR A 56 -8.38 7.10 2.10
N PHE A 57 -9.67 7.22 2.39
CA PHE A 57 -10.72 6.74 1.49
C PHE A 57 -10.92 7.77 0.38
N VAL A 58 -10.94 7.28 -0.87
CA VAL A 58 -11.29 8.06 -2.04
C VAL A 58 -12.36 7.27 -2.77
N SER A 59 -13.49 7.91 -3.05
CA SER A 59 -14.60 7.30 -3.78
C SER A 59 -14.33 7.24 -5.29
N ASP A 60 -14.95 6.29 -5.97
CA ASP A 60 -14.84 6.16 -7.44
C ASP A 60 -15.27 7.46 -8.15
N SER A 61 -16.28 8.16 -7.63
CA SER A 61 -16.73 9.46 -8.17
C SER A 61 -15.68 10.57 -8.05
N GLU A 62 -14.88 10.58 -6.97
CA GLU A 62 -13.77 11.54 -6.84
C GLU A 62 -12.67 11.24 -7.85
N VAL A 63 -12.36 9.94 -8.06
CA VAL A 63 -11.40 9.51 -9.07
C VAL A 63 -11.86 9.92 -10.47
N GLU A 64 -13.11 9.65 -10.83
CA GLU A 64 -13.69 10.02 -12.13
C GLU A 64 -13.63 11.53 -12.37
N THR A 65 -13.96 12.33 -11.35
CA THR A 65 -13.92 13.80 -11.44
C THR A 65 -12.51 14.30 -11.76
N VAL A 66 -11.49 13.74 -11.09
CA VAL A 66 -10.08 14.10 -11.33
C VAL A 66 -9.62 13.65 -12.72
N VAL A 67 -9.99 12.44 -13.14
CA VAL A 67 -9.64 11.90 -14.45
C VAL A 67 -10.23 12.76 -15.57
N GLU A 68 -11.50 13.15 -15.49
CA GLU A 68 -12.14 14.01 -16.49
C GLU A 68 -11.53 15.42 -16.54
N TYR A 69 -11.06 15.93 -15.41
CA TYR A 69 -10.29 17.16 -15.39
C TYR A 69 -8.95 17.02 -16.13
N VAL A 70 -8.19 15.95 -15.85
CA VAL A 70 -6.86 15.71 -16.46
C VAL A 70 -6.95 15.50 -17.97
N LYS A 71 -7.97 14.79 -18.47
CA LYS A 71 -8.20 14.59 -19.91
C LYS A 71 -8.37 15.89 -20.72
N LYS A 72 -8.78 16.99 -20.08
CA LYS A 72 -8.92 18.30 -20.73
C LYS A 72 -7.58 19.03 -20.87
N ILE A 73 -6.55 18.61 -20.12
CA ILE A 73 -5.23 19.25 -20.09
C ILE A 73 -4.38 18.76 -21.27
N ALA A 74 -4.37 17.45 -21.52
CA ALA A 74 -3.62 16.85 -22.61
C ALA A 74 -4.29 15.53 -23.08
N PRO A 75 -4.22 15.21 -24.38
CA PRO A 75 -4.55 13.87 -24.85
C PRO A 75 -3.53 12.85 -24.32
N PRO A 76 -3.91 11.56 -24.21
CA PRO A 76 -2.95 10.51 -23.92
C PRO A 76 -1.93 10.38 -25.06
N ASP A 77 -0.66 10.19 -24.70
CA ASP A 77 0.41 9.81 -25.62
C ASP A 77 0.35 8.31 -25.97
#